data_AF-A0A151R2K7-F1
#
_entry.id   AF-A0A151R2K7-F1
#
_cell.length_a   1.000
_cell.length_b   1.000
_cell.length_c   1.000
_cell.angle_alpha   90.00
_cell.angle_beta   90.00
_cell.angle_gamma   90.00
#
_symmetry.space_group_name_H-M   'P 1'
#
loop_
_entity.id
_entity.type
_entity.pdbx_description
1 polymer ?
#
loop_
_entity_poly.entity_id
_entity_poly.type
_entity_poly.pdbx_seq_one_letter_code
_entity_poly.pdbx_strand_id
1 'polypeptide(L)' 'MGYNVKHVLIDQGSSVDILFWETFEGMKIPNDRLIPYAGTLVGFAGDQVIARGYADLETTFGQAAQMDQKLF' A
#
# COMPACT_ATOMS: atom_id res chain seq x y z
N MET A 1 10.71 13.38 6.71
CA MET A 1 11.19 13.19 5.33
C MET A 1 10.10 12.44 4.59
N GLY A 2 9.56 12.98 3.49
CA GLY A 2 8.57 12.30 2.66
C GLY A 2 9.24 11.47 1.56
N TYR A 3 8.56 10.43 1.08
CA TYR A 3 9.01 9.60 -0.03
C TYR A 3 8.02 9.73 -1.18
N ASN A 4 8.54 9.89 -2.40
CA ASN A 4 7.70 9.96 -3.59
C ASN A 4 7.61 8.57 -4.22
N VAL A 5 6.43 7.97 -4.12
CA VAL A 5 6.08 6.76 -4.86
C VAL A 5 5.62 7.18 -6.26
N LYS A 6 6.23 6.62 -7.31
CA LYS A 6 5.97 7.03 -8.71
C LYS A 6 4.65 6.50 -9.26
N HIS A 7 4.22 5.34 -8.78
CA HIS A 7 3.04 4.64 -9.28
C HIS A 7 2.27 4.07 -8.10
N VAL A 8 0.98 4.37 -8.03
CA VAL A 8 0.04 3.74 -7.11
C VAL A 8 -1.11 3.17 -7.94
N LEU A 9 -1.51 1.95 -7.65
CA LEU A 9 -2.73 1.35 -8.19
C LEU A 9 -3.87 1.64 -7.22
N ILE A 10 -4.94 2.23 -7.71
CA ILE A 10 -6.13 2.54 -6.89
C ILE A 10 -7.20 1.52 -7.25
N ASP A 11 -7.52 0.64 -6.30
CA ASP A 11 -8.63 -0.29 -6.39
C ASP A 11 -9.74 0.15 -5.42
N GLN A 12 -10.82 0.71 -5.96
CA GLN A 12 -11.97 1.17 -5.16
C GLN A 12 -12.81 0.01 -4.59
N GLY A 13 -12.63 -1.21 -5.10
CA GLY A 13 -13.29 -2.41 -4.61
C GLY A 13 -12.56 -3.06 -3.43
N SER A 14 -11.32 -2.65 -3.14
CA SER A 14 -10.54 -3.19 -2.02
C SER A 14 -10.94 -2.52 -0.71
N SER A 15 -10.97 -3.30 0.37
CA SER A 15 -11.17 -2.82 1.74
C SER A 15 -9.87 -2.45 2.44
N VAL A 16 -8.71 -2.72 1.82
CA VAL A 16 -7.39 -2.52 2.41
C VAL A 16 -6.40 -1.98 1.37
N ASP A 17 -5.49 -1.12 1.83
CA ASP A 17 -4.31 -0.71 1.05
C ASP A 17 -3.18 -1.74 1.22
N ILE A 18 -2.47 -2.06 0.12
CA ILE A 18 -1.36 -3.01 0.12
C ILE A 18 -0.08 -2.31 -0.33
N LEU A 19 0.98 -2.44 0.47
CA LEU A 19 2.32 -2.00 0.13
C LEU A 19 3.23 -3.22 -0.06
N PHE A 20 3.85 -3.36 -1.22
CA PHE A 20 4.83 -4.42 -1.44
C PHE A 20 6.07 -4.20 -0.58
N TRP A 21 6.67 -5.30 -0.13
CA TRP A 21 7.84 -5.26 0.75
C TRP A 21 9.01 -4.46 0.14
N GLU A 22 9.29 -4.63 -1.16
CA GLU A 22 10.33 -3.87 -1.86
C GLU A 22 10.06 -2.36 -1.86
N THR A 23 8.78 -1.96 -1.89
CA THR A 23 8.40 -0.54 -1.81
C THR A 23 8.58 -0.02 -0.39
N PHE A 24 8.21 -0.79 0.63
CA PHE A 24 8.45 -0.47 2.04
C PHE A 24 9.94 -0.24 2.32
N GLU A 25 10.81 -1.14 1.84
CA GLU A 25 12.27 -1.01 1.96
C GLU A 25 12.81 0.17 1.14
N GLY A 26 12.32 0.38 -0.09
CA GLY A 26 12.70 1.51 -0.94
C GLY A 26 12.33 2.87 -0.35
N MET A 27 11.19 2.93 0.36
CA MET A 27 10.77 4.08 1.16
C MET A 27 11.54 4.20 2.49
N LYS A 28 12.48 3.29 2.79
CA LYS A 28 13.29 3.31 4.02
C LYS A 28 12.45 3.52 5.28
N ILE A 29 11.27 2.90 5.32
CA ILE A 29 10.42 2.92 6.51
C ILE A 29 11.10 2.02 7.55
N PRO A 30 11.33 2.51 8.78
CA PRO A 30 11.92 1.69 9.83
C PRO A 30 11.07 0.44 10.12
N ASN A 31 11.72 -0.73 10.21
CA ASN A 31 11.03 -1.99 10.51
C ASN A 31 10.35 -2.00 11.88
N ASP A 32 10.76 -1.15 12.82
CA ASP A 32 10.12 -1.01 14.14
C ASP A 32 8.73 -0.34 14.07
N ARG A 33 8.38 0.28 12.94
CA ARG A 33 7.01 0.75 12.64
C ARG A 33 6.10 -0.36 12.13
N LEU A 34 6.64 -1.53 11.80
CA LEU A 34 5.84 -2.65 11.35
C LEU A 34 5.23 -3.36 12.57
N ILE A 35 3.92 -3.32 12.67
CA ILE A 35 3.18 -4.03 13.71
C ILE A 35 2.89 -5.45 13.19
N PRO A 36 3.23 -6.51 13.96
CA PRO A 36 2.95 -7.87 13.56
C PRO A 36 1.45 -8.09 13.30
N TYR A 37 1.15 -8.74 12.18
CA TYR A 37 -0.20 -9.17 11.84
C TYR A 37 -0.19 -10.69 11.67
N ALA A 38 -1.01 -11.39 12.45
CA ALA A 38 -1.13 -12.84 12.39
C ALA A 38 -2.29 -13.31 11.49
N GLY A 39 -2.93 -12.38 10.77
CA GLY A 39 -4.05 -12.69 9.89
C GLY A 39 -3.62 -12.93 8.43
N THR A 40 -4.59 -13.35 7.63
CA THR A 40 -4.44 -13.57 6.19
C THR A 40 -5.36 -12.61 5.45
N LEU A 41 -4.83 -11.96 4.42
CA LEU A 41 -5.64 -11.18 3.48
C LEU A 41 -6.24 -12.14 2.46
N VAL A 42 -7.56 -12.06 2.27
CA VAL A 42 -8.29 -12.90 1.33
C VAL A 42 -8.79 -12.04 0.17
N GLY A 43 -8.33 -12.37 -1.04
CA GLY A 43 -8.73 -11.70 -2.26
C GLY A 43 -10.11 -12.17 -2.74
N PHE A 44 -10.69 -11.43 -3.69
CA PHE A 44 -12.02 -11.72 -4.22
C PHE A 44 -12.16 -13.13 -4.82
N ALA A 45 -11.11 -13.65 -5.44
CA ALA A 45 -11.08 -15.01 -6.01
C ALA A 45 -10.80 -16.11 -4.95
N GLY A 46 -10.67 -15.75 -3.67
CA GLY A 46 -10.31 -16.67 -2.58
C GLY A 46 -8.81 -16.85 -2.39
N ASP A 47 -7.98 -16.14 -3.16
CA ASP A 47 -6.53 -16.11 -2.98
C ASP A 47 -6.15 -15.59 -1.60
N GLN A 48 -5.09 -16.16 -1.02
CA GLN A 48 -4.68 -15.84 0.34
C GLN A 48 -3.24 -15.34 0.37
N VAL A 49 -3.03 -14.21 1.05
CA VAL A 49 -1.71 -13.62 1.25
C VAL A 49 -1.48 -13.38 2.74
N ILE A 50 -0.38 -13.91 3.26
CA ILE A 50 0.08 -13.61 4.61
C ILE A 50 0.80 -12.26 4.55
N ALA A 51 0.24 -11.25 5.21
CA ALA A 51 0.91 -9.96 5.34
C ALA A 51 2.05 -10.08 6.34
N ARG A 52 3.17 -9.40 6.07
CA ARG A 52 4.29 -9.31 7.03
C ARG A 52 3.93 -8.53 8.29
N GLY A 53 2.97 -7.62 8.16
CA GLY A 53 2.50 -6.72 9.21
C GLY A 53 1.71 -5.58 8.59
N TYR A 54 1.40 -4.58 9.41
CA TYR A 54 0.81 -3.32 8.98
C TYR A 54 1.55 -2.14 9.60
N ALA A 55 1.43 -0.98 8.98
CA ALA A 55 1.98 0.28 9.47
C ALA A 55 1.04 1.41 9.09
N ASP A 56 0.89 2.38 9.98
CA ASP A 56 0.15 3.61 9.68
C ASP A 56 1.04 4.55 8.85
N LEU A 57 0.54 4.95 7.68
CA LEU A 57 1.25 5.82 6.74
C LEU A 57 0.38 7.02 6.36
N GLU A 58 0.88 8.21 6.67
CA GLU A 58 0.29 9.44 6.14
C GLU A 58 0.58 9.53 4.65
N THR A 59 -0.47 9.52 3.83
CA THR A 59 -0.37 9.51 2.37
C THR A 59 -1.18 10.67 1.80
N THR A 60 -0.60 11.39 0.85
CA THR A 60 -1.31 12.43 0.08
C THR A 60 -1.30 12.05 -1.38
N PHE A 61 -2.48 12.04 -2.00
CA PHE A 61 -2.64 11.78 -3.42
C PHE A 61 -2.69 13.11 -4.19
N GLY A 62 -1.74 13.30 -5.10
CA GLY A 62 -1.72 14.44 -6.02
C GLY A 62 -0.89 15.62 -5.53
N GLN A 63 0.10 15.99 -6.34
CA GLN A 63 0.75 17.29 -6.29
C GLN A 63 0.42 17.98 -7.62
N ALA A 64 -0.72 18.68 -7.66
CA ALA A 64 -1.20 19.55 -8.75
C ALA A 64 -0.63 19.29 -10.17
N ALA A 65 -1.01 18.18 -10.78
CA ALA A 65 -1.22 18.07 -12.23
C ALA A 65 -2.04 16.80 -12.47
N GLN A 66 -3.10 16.97 -13.24
CA GLN A 66 -4.12 16.02 -13.66
C GLN A 66 -3.73 14.54 -13.56
N MET A 67 -4.38 13.82 -12.64
CA MET A 67 -4.44 12.36 -12.69
C MET A 67 -5.39 11.99 -13.82
N ASP A 68 -4.86 11.50 -14.94
CA ASP A 68 -5.68 10.78 -15.92
C ASP A 68 -6.07 9.43 -15.32
N GLN A 69 -7.16 9.45 -14.56
CA GLN A 69 -7.80 8.24 -14.06
C GLN A 69 -8.47 7.55 -15.26
N LYS A 70 -7.78 6.58 -15.85
CA LYS A 70 -8.46 5.61 -16.70
C LYS A 70 -9.18 4.62 -15.79
N LEU A 71 -10.45 4.90 -15.54
CA LEU A 71 -11.41 3.92 -15.05
C LEU A 71 -11.45 2.77 -16.06
N PHE A 72 -11.12 1.57 -15.61
CA PHE A 72 -11.60 0.35 -16.25
C PHE A 72 -12.89 -0.08 -15.54
#